data_AF-A0A960HRZ0-F1
#
_entry.id   AF-A0A960HRZ0-F1
#
_cell.length_a   1.000
_cell.length_b   1.000
_cell.length_c   1.000
_cell.angle_alpha   90.00
_cell.angle_beta   90.00
_cell.angle_gamma   90.00
#
_symmetry.space_group_name_H-M   'P 1'
#
loop_
_entity.id
_entity.type
_entity.pdbx_description
1 polymer ?
#
loop_
_entity_poly.entity_id
_entity_poly.type
_entity_poly.pdbx_seq_one_letter_code
_entity_poly.pdbx_strand_id
1 'polypeptide(L)'
;MSDDDAARRSRLNGVKLRALVRDHLAADEVPEPIDFPPGAALLVDDAAWVLIDDQPATRLGAAVLWAMRNGAGHVHVVAEQGTGQLARRAAEFSMPIEVWHADGRVLLPAVVEPLAAATELPGHHESFRQLIVDGGAEPSVEHGVLVGEVRGLEVCRVVDDPHTGTTRLEVGVGAHDREAFQMLHGDVPAADSLARIVDAVAPHRQVGAAPHPLNRLGAERFVRWRVVDDPSIVGLDTAVSVAP
;
A
#
# COMPACT_ATOMS: atom_id res chain seq x y z
N MET A 1 -20.71 -2.26 7.29
CA MET A 1 -21.55 -2.02 6.10
C MET A 1 -22.38 -3.28 5.91
N SER A 2 -23.71 -3.18 5.80
CA SER A 2 -24.55 -4.35 5.53
C SER A 2 -24.28 -4.87 4.12
N ASP A 3 -24.52 -6.16 3.84
CA ASP A 3 -24.41 -6.72 2.49
C ASP A 3 -25.34 -5.99 1.50
N ASP A 4 -26.51 -5.55 1.96
CA ASP A 4 -27.46 -4.74 1.18
C ASP A 4 -26.90 -3.37 0.80
N ASP A 5 -26.15 -2.73 1.70
CA ASP A 5 -25.51 -1.44 1.45
C ASP A 5 -24.40 -1.59 0.41
N ALA A 6 -23.61 -2.67 0.52
CA ALA A 6 -22.55 -2.99 -0.42
C ALA A 6 -23.10 -3.22 -1.84
N ALA A 7 -24.16 -4.03 -1.94
CA ALA A 7 -24.83 -4.32 -3.21
C ALA A 7 -25.46 -3.06 -3.82
N ARG A 8 -26.09 -2.20 -2.99
CA ARG A 8 -26.63 -0.91 -3.44
C ARG A 8 -25.53 0.01 -3.97
N ARG A 9 -24.41 0.10 -3.26
CA ARG A 9 -23.26 0.93 -3.66
C ARG A 9 -22.66 0.46 -4.99
N SER A 10 -22.49 -0.85 -5.16
CA SER A 10 -22.04 -1.44 -6.43
C SER A 10 -22.95 -1.07 -7.60
N ARG A 11 -24.29 -1.18 -7.45
CA ARG A 11 -25.24 -0.76 -8.49
C ARG A 11 -25.14 0.72 -8.84
N LEU A 12 -25.00 1.60 -7.84
CA LEU A 12 -24.85 3.04 -8.06
C LEU A 12 -23.54 3.36 -8.80
N ASN A 13 -22.44 2.70 -8.44
CA ASN A 13 -21.16 2.86 -9.13
C ASN A 13 -21.24 2.42 -10.59
N GLY A 14 -21.95 1.33 -10.88
CA GLY A 14 -22.20 0.88 -12.25
C GLY A 14 -22.96 1.92 -13.09
N VAL A 15 -24.04 2.47 -12.54
CA VAL A 15 -24.82 3.54 -13.21
C VAL A 15 -23.97 4.79 -13.42
N LYS A 16 -23.18 5.19 -12.42
CA LYS A 16 -22.29 6.35 -12.50
C LYS A 16 -21.23 6.17 -13.59
N LEU A 17 -20.53 5.03 -13.59
CA LEU A 17 -19.50 4.76 -14.59
C LEU A 17 -20.08 4.80 -16.01
N ARG A 18 -21.22 4.15 -16.24
CA ARG A 18 -21.88 4.18 -17.55
C ARG A 18 -22.24 5.59 -18.01
N ALA A 19 -22.79 6.41 -17.11
CA ALA A 19 -23.13 7.79 -17.43
C ALA A 19 -21.87 8.60 -17.81
N LEU A 20 -20.78 8.47 -17.04
CA LEU A 20 -19.52 9.15 -17.31
C LEU A 20 -18.90 8.74 -18.65
N VAL A 21 -18.84 7.43 -18.93
CA VAL A 21 -18.27 6.91 -20.18
C VAL A 21 -19.11 7.35 -21.38
N ARG A 22 -20.44 7.25 -21.27
CA ARG A 22 -21.37 7.66 -22.34
C ARG A 22 -21.20 9.13 -22.67
N ASP A 23 -21.23 9.99 -21.65
CA ASP A 23 -21.14 11.43 -21.82
C ASP A 23 -19.74 11.84 -22.34
N HIS A 24 -18.67 11.14 -21.92
CA HIS A 24 -17.29 11.40 -22.38
C HIS A 24 -17.03 10.97 -23.82
N LEU A 25 -17.50 9.79 -24.23
CA LEU A 25 -17.33 9.26 -25.59
C LEU A 25 -18.37 9.80 -26.58
N ALA A 26 -19.36 10.55 -26.10
CA ALA A 26 -20.55 10.94 -26.87
C ALA A 26 -21.24 9.72 -27.54
N ALA A 27 -21.28 8.59 -26.83
CA ALA A 27 -21.83 7.34 -27.32
C ALA A 27 -23.34 7.26 -27.10
N ASP A 28 -24.08 6.68 -28.04
CA ASP A 28 -25.53 6.44 -27.89
C ASP A 28 -25.81 5.29 -26.91
N GLU A 29 -24.98 4.24 -26.94
CA GLU A 29 -25.09 3.07 -26.08
C GLU A 29 -23.74 2.77 -25.41
N VAL A 30 -23.80 2.39 -24.12
CA VAL A 30 -22.64 1.92 -23.35
C VAL A 30 -23.00 0.58 -22.72
N PRO A 31 -22.11 -0.44 -22.82
CA PRO A 31 -22.33 -1.76 -22.25
C PRO A 31 -22.66 -1.73 -20.76
N GLU A 32 -23.30 -2.80 -20.30
CA GLU A 32 -23.57 -2.99 -18.87
C GLU A 32 -22.25 -3.18 -18.10
N PRO A 33 -22.17 -2.73 -16.84
CA PRO A 33 -20.97 -2.89 -16.04
C PRO A 33 -20.79 -4.35 -15.65
N ILE A 34 -19.52 -4.74 -15.55
CA ILE A 34 -19.06 -6.03 -15.05
C ILE A 34 -18.54 -5.80 -13.61
N ASP A 35 -18.63 -6.83 -12.77
CA ASP A 35 -18.27 -6.74 -11.37
C ASP A 35 -16.79 -6.33 -11.14
N PHE A 36 -16.62 -5.27 -10.35
CA PHE A 36 -15.35 -4.79 -9.81
C PHE A 36 -15.57 -4.13 -8.43
N PRO A 37 -15.65 -4.90 -7.33
CA PRO A 37 -15.91 -4.36 -6.00
C PRO A 37 -14.61 -3.97 -5.24
N PRO A 38 -14.58 -2.83 -4.52
CA PRO A 38 -15.52 -1.71 -4.59
C PRO A 38 -15.24 -0.87 -5.85
N GLY A 39 -16.30 -0.44 -6.52
CA GLY A 39 -16.21 0.31 -7.77
C GLY A 39 -17.16 -0.26 -8.82
N ALA A 40 -16.80 -0.03 -10.08
CA ALA A 40 -17.45 -0.63 -11.24
C ALA A 40 -16.44 -0.70 -12.39
N ALA A 41 -16.65 -1.62 -13.32
CA ALA A 41 -15.85 -1.68 -14.53
C ALA A 41 -16.73 -2.00 -15.74
N LEU A 42 -16.34 -1.57 -16.93
CA LEU A 42 -16.98 -1.96 -18.19
C LEU A 42 -15.93 -2.00 -19.32
N LEU A 43 -16.28 -2.64 -20.43
CA LEU A 43 -15.47 -2.65 -21.64
C LEU A 43 -16.18 -1.85 -22.72
N VAL A 44 -15.43 -1.02 -23.43
CA VAL A 44 -15.84 -0.43 -24.70
C VAL A 44 -14.76 -0.82 -25.71
N ASP A 45 -15.13 -1.62 -26.70
CA ASP A 45 -14.18 -2.23 -27.65
C ASP A 45 -13.02 -2.95 -26.93
N ASP A 46 -11.78 -2.48 -27.10
CA ASP A 46 -10.57 -3.02 -26.45
C ASP A 46 -10.14 -2.26 -25.19
N ALA A 47 -10.93 -1.28 -24.75
CA ALA A 47 -10.62 -0.39 -23.63
C ALA A 47 -11.43 -0.73 -22.38
N ALA A 48 -10.72 -0.99 -21.28
CA ALA A 48 -11.31 -1.14 -19.96
C ALA A 48 -11.54 0.22 -19.32
N TRP A 49 -12.76 0.49 -18.86
CA TRP A 49 -13.08 1.65 -18.04
C TRP A 49 -13.35 1.18 -16.61
N VAL A 50 -12.60 1.68 -15.64
CA VAL A 50 -12.69 1.26 -14.24
C VAL A 50 -12.92 2.47 -13.34
N LEU A 51 -14.05 2.50 -12.64
CA LEU A 51 -14.35 3.47 -11.58
C LEU A 51 -13.82 2.95 -10.25
N ILE A 52 -12.87 3.68 -9.66
CA ILE A 52 -12.40 3.46 -8.30
C ILE A 52 -13.11 4.43 -7.37
N ASP A 53 -13.98 3.87 -6.53
CA ASP A 53 -14.88 4.62 -5.65
C ASP A 53 -14.33 4.84 -4.23
N ASP A 54 -13.36 4.02 -3.80
CA ASP A 54 -12.74 4.13 -2.47
C ASP A 54 -11.26 3.77 -2.51
N GLN A 55 -10.47 4.46 -1.67
CA GLN A 55 -9.02 4.26 -1.51
C GLN A 55 -8.26 4.17 -2.86
N PRO A 56 -8.32 5.22 -3.72
CA PRO A 56 -7.70 5.21 -5.04
C PRO A 56 -6.21 4.85 -5.00
N ALA A 57 -5.52 5.27 -3.94
CA ALA A 57 -4.11 5.00 -3.68
C ALA A 57 -3.73 3.50 -3.68
N THR A 58 -4.64 2.56 -3.48
CA THR A 58 -4.31 1.12 -3.35
C THR A 58 -4.95 0.23 -4.41
N ARG A 59 -5.62 0.83 -5.41
CA ARG A 59 -6.54 0.11 -6.30
C ARG A 59 -6.12 0.05 -7.77
N LEU A 60 -5.08 0.80 -8.18
CA LEU A 60 -4.59 0.79 -9.55
C LEU A 60 -4.23 -0.62 -10.04
N GLY A 61 -3.49 -1.40 -9.24
CA GLY A 61 -3.11 -2.77 -9.60
C GLY A 61 -4.31 -3.70 -9.79
N ALA A 62 -5.38 -3.51 -9.01
CA ALA A 62 -6.62 -4.27 -9.19
C ALA A 62 -7.32 -3.91 -10.50
N ALA A 63 -7.36 -2.62 -10.88
CA ALA A 63 -7.92 -2.17 -12.15
C ALA A 63 -7.15 -2.75 -13.34
N VAL A 64 -5.82 -2.71 -13.30
CA VAL A 64 -4.95 -3.30 -14.35
C VAL A 64 -5.16 -4.81 -14.45
N LEU A 65 -5.16 -5.53 -13.32
CA LEU A 65 -5.41 -6.97 -13.31
C LEU A 65 -6.79 -7.32 -13.86
N TRP A 66 -7.81 -6.54 -13.52
CA TRP A 66 -9.16 -6.71 -14.04
C TRP A 66 -9.18 -6.50 -15.56
N ALA A 67 -8.55 -5.45 -16.08
CA ALA A 67 -8.46 -5.16 -17.51
C ALA A 67 -7.76 -6.31 -18.27
N MET A 68 -6.62 -6.79 -17.76
CA MET A 68 -5.87 -7.91 -18.34
C MET A 68 -6.71 -9.20 -18.40
N ARG A 69 -7.44 -9.52 -17.33
CA ARG A 69 -8.32 -10.70 -17.29
C ARG A 69 -9.47 -10.63 -18.29
N ASN A 70 -9.87 -9.42 -18.67
CA ASN A 70 -10.92 -9.16 -19.64
C ASN A 70 -10.37 -8.91 -21.05
N GLY A 71 -9.07 -9.09 -21.27
CA GLY A 71 -8.45 -8.96 -22.59
C GLY A 71 -8.36 -7.53 -23.13
N ALA A 72 -8.50 -6.52 -22.28
CA ALA A 72 -8.37 -5.13 -22.68
C ALA A 72 -6.90 -4.78 -22.99
N GLY A 73 -6.67 -4.00 -24.04
CA GLY A 73 -5.35 -3.48 -24.42
C GLY A 73 -5.03 -2.10 -23.81
N HIS A 74 -6.06 -1.39 -23.36
CA HIS A 74 -5.98 -0.04 -22.80
C HIS A 74 -6.83 0.06 -21.52
N VAL A 75 -6.43 0.90 -20.56
CA VAL A 75 -7.21 1.13 -19.32
C VAL A 75 -7.47 2.63 -19.13
N HIS A 76 -8.73 2.99 -18.88
CA HIS A 76 -9.11 4.28 -18.34
C HIS A 76 -9.53 4.11 -16.89
N VAL A 77 -8.81 4.75 -15.98
CA VAL A 77 -9.09 4.75 -14.55
C VAL A 77 -9.81 6.04 -14.19
N VAL A 78 -11.00 5.93 -13.60
CA VAL A 78 -11.83 7.05 -13.17
C VAL A 78 -11.87 7.09 -11.66
N ALA A 79 -11.59 8.25 -11.06
CA ALA A 79 -11.78 8.47 -9.63
C ALA A 79 -12.14 9.93 -9.33
N GLU A 80 -12.77 10.17 -8.18
CA GLU A 80 -13.09 11.54 -7.72
C GLU A 80 -11.96 12.16 -6.88
N GLN A 81 -11.02 11.36 -6.38
CA GLN A 81 -9.94 11.80 -5.50
C GLN A 81 -8.66 11.03 -5.81
N GLY A 82 -7.50 11.55 -5.38
CA GLY A 82 -6.21 10.86 -5.50
C GLY A 82 -5.76 10.58 -6.96
N THR A 83 -6.35 11.26 -7.94
CA THR A 83 -6.10 11.01 -9.37
C THR A 83 -4.70 11.40 -9.81
N GLY A 84 -4.07 12.39 -9.15
CA GLY A 84 -2.69 12.76 -9.46
C GLY A 84 -1.68 11.68 -9.07
N GLN A 85 -1.84 11.05 -7.91
CA GLN A 85 -1.04 9.88 -7.53
C GLN A 85 -1.31 8.68 -8.45
N LEU A 86 -2.56 8.44 -8.82
CA LEU A 86 -2.92 7.40 -9.80
C LEU A 86 -2.23 7.66 -11.14
N ALA A 87 -2.27 8.89 -11.65
CA ALA A 87 -1.64 9.28 -12.91
C ALA A 87 -0.12 9.11 -12.86
N ARG A 88 0.54 9.50 -11.76
CA ARG A 88 1.97 9.25 -11.55
C ARG A 88 2.29 7.77 -11.67
N ARG A 89 1.55 6.91 -10.97
CA ARG A 89 1.82 5.45 -10.96
C ARG A 89 1.44 4.78 -12.27
N ALA A 90 0.40 5.26 -12.94
CA ALA A 90 -0.04 4.76 -14.25
C ALA A 90 1.05 4.94 -15.31
N ALA A 91 1.83 6.02 -15.24
CA ALA A 91 2.94 6.28 -16.16
C ALA A 91 4.09 5.25 -16.08
N GLU A 92 4.16 4.46 -15.01
CA GLU A 92 5.20 3.44 -14.81
C GLU A 92 4.84 2.09 -15.47
N PHE A 93 3.65 1.96 -16.07
CA PHE A 93 3.20 0.74 -16.74
C PHE A 93 3.46 0.81 -18.24
N SER A 94 3.85 -0.33 -18.83
CA SER A 94 3.92 -0.50 -20.28
C SER A 94 2.55 -0.64 -20.93
N MET A 95 1.56 -1.15 -20.19
CA MET A 95 0.16 -1.10 -20.60
C MET A 95 -0.30 0.36 -20.60
N PRO A 96 -0.90 0.87 -21.69
CA PRO A 96 -1.47 2.20 -21.71
C PRO A 96 -2.56 2.40 -20.66
N ILE A 97 -2.37 3.37 -19.76
CA ILE A 97 -3.33 3.71 -18.70
C ILE A 97 -3.55 5.23 -18.70
N GLU A 98 -4.79 5.65 -18.96
CA GLU A 98 -5.24 7.02 -18.79
C GLU A 98 -5.99 7.18 -17.48
N VAL A 99 -5.77 8.30 -16.79
CA VAL A 99 -6.42 8.58 -15.50
C VAL A 99 -7.30 9.82 -15.63
N TRP A 100 -8.53 9.72 -15.16
CA TRP A 100 -9.55 10.74 -15.22
C TRP A 100 -10.05 11.14 -13.84
N HIS A 101 -10.09 12.44 -13.59
CA HIS A 101 -10.82 13.02 -12.48
C HIS A 101 -12.28 13.22 -12.87
N ALA A 102 -13.18 12.55 -12.16
CA ALA A 102 -14.61 12.75 -12.31
C ALA A 102 -15.04 13.99 -11.53
N ASP A 103 -15.34 15.07 -12.25
CA ASP A 103 -15.98 16.28 -11.71
C ASP A 103 -17.45 16.31 -12.13
N GLY A 104 -18.31 15.81 -11.24
CA GLY A 104 -19.73 15.61 -11.53
C GLY A 104 -19.95 14.60 -12.67
N ARG A 105 -20.29 15.10 -13.86
CA ARG A 105 -20.47 14.30 -15.09
C ARG A 105 -19.34 14.43 -16.12
N VAL A 106 -18.34 15.25 -15.83
CA VAL A 106 -17.23 15.51 -16.75
C VAL A 106 -16.02 14.71 -16.31
N LEU A 107 -15.35 14.08 -17.27
CA LEU A 107 -14.04 13.46 -17.07
C LEU A 107 -12.96 14.44 -17.50
N LEU A 108 -12.18 14.89 -16.53
CA LEU A 108 -11.02 15.76 -16.74
C LEU A 108 -9.75 14.91 -16.72
N PRO A 109 -8.81 15.08 -17.66
CA PRO A 109 -7.51 14.40 -17.58
C PRO A 109 -6.84 14.69 -16.24
N ALA A 110 -6.39 13.64 -15.55
CA ALA A 110 -5.72 13.81 -14.28
C ALA A 110 -4.34 14.48 -14.46
N VAL A 111 -4.07 15.48 -13.62
CA VAL A 111 -2.74 16.09 -13.55
C VAL A 111 -1.85 15.23 -12.68
N VAL A 112 -0.70 14.80 -13.22
CA VAL A 112 0.28 14.00 -12.48
C VAL A 112 0.75 14.75 -11.23
N GLU A 113 0.60 14.11 -10.07
CA GLU A 113 1.13 14.61 -8.81
C GLU A 113 2.58 14.14 -8.65
N PRO A 114 3.56 15.03 -8.44
CA PRO A 114 4.95 14.63 -8.18
C PRO A 114 5.08 13.74 -6.95
N LEU A 115 6.10 12.87 -6.93
CA LEU A 115 6.45 12.15 -5.72
C LEU A 115 6.85 13.17 -4.64
N ALA A 116 6.30 13.03 -3.43
CA ALA A 116 6.65 13.89 -2.30
C ALA A 116 8.12 13.69 -1.95
N ALA A 117 8.80 14.69 -1.41
CA ALA A 117 10.17 14.51 -0.95
C ALA A 117 10.22 13.62 0.30
N ALA A 118 11.25 12.77 0.38
CA ALA A 118 11.52 11.96 1.56
C ALA A 118 11.68 12.83 2.80
N THR A 119 10.99 12.44 3.87
CA THR A 119 11.20 13.03 5.19
C THR A 119 12.53 12.54 5.75
N GLU A 120 13.41 13.48 6.09
CA GLU A 120 14.72 13.16 6.66
C GLU A 120 14.57 12.52 8.05
N LEU A 121 15.42 11.53 8.33
CA LEU A 121 15.52 10.94 9.66
C LEU A 121 16.19 11.95 10.61
N PRO A 122 15.62 12.25 11.80
CA PRO A 122 16.31 13.06 12.80
C PRO A 122 17.66 12.44 13.16
N GLY A 123 18.73 13.24 13.09
CA GLY A 123 20.10 12.73 13.21
C GLY A 123 20.37 11.98 14.53
N HIS A 124 19.67 12.33 15.61
CA HIS A 124 19.81 11.64 16.89
C HIS A 124 19.14 10.27 16.93
N HIS A 125 18.17 9.99 16.04
CA HIS A 125 17.56 8.65 15.90
C HIS A 125 18.53 7.65 15.27
N GLU A 126 19.43 8.10 14.39
CA GLU A 126 20.40 7.26 13.69
C GLU A 126 21.32 6.50 14.67
N SER A 127 21.55 7.04 15.87
CA SER A 127 22.33 6.39 16.94
C SER A 127 21.77 5.01 17.38
N PHE A 128 20.49 4.74 17.12
CA PHE A 128 19.85 3.46 17.45
C PHE A 128 20.00 2.38 16.37
N ARG A 129 20.54 2.71 15.18
CA ARG A 129 20.67 1.75 14.08
C ARG A 129 21.44 0.51 14.48
N GLN A 130 22.59 0.69 15.15
CA GLN A 130 23.41 -0.45 15.57
C GLN A 130 22.68 -1.31 16.61
N LEU A 131 21.93 -0.69 17.52
CA LEU A 131 21.12 -1.43 18.51
C LEU A 131 20.05 -2.31 17.84
N ILE A 132 19.45 -1.84 16.74
CA ILE A 132 18.49 -2.62 15.95
C ILE A 132 19.17 -3.83 15.31
N VAL A 133 20.35 -3.63 14.71
CA VAL A 133 21.16 -4.69 14.11
C VAL A 133 21.59 -5.71 15.16
N ASP A 134 22.08 -5.26 16.32
CA ASP A 134 22.51 -6.11 17.42
C ASP A 134 21.34 -6.93 18.01
N GLY A 135 20.13 -6.38 17.97
CA GLY A 135 18.90 -7.08 18.32
C GLY A 135 18.39 -8.05 17.25
N GLY A 136 19.06 -8.18 16.11
CA GLY A 136 18.73 -9.15 15.05
C GLY A 136 17.67 -8.68 14.04
N ALA A 137 17.26 -7.42 14.08
CA ALA A 137 16.31 -6.84 13.13
C ALA A 137 17.02 -6.06 12.01
N GLU A 138 16.36 -5.92 10.87
CA GLU A 138 16.87 -5.12 9.75
C GLU A 138 16.44 -3.65 9.91
N PRO A 139 17.37 -2.68 9.98
CA PRO A 139 17.01 -1.27 10.15
C PRO A 139 16.54 -0.65 8.83
N SER A 140 15.37 0.01 8.85
CA SER A 140 14.78 0.70 7.71
C SER A 140 14.29 2.10 8.12
N VAL A 141 14.23 3.04 7.16
CA VAL A 141 13.70 4.38 7.40
C VAL A 141 12.40 4.54 6.62
N GLU A 142 11.30 4.76 7.34
CA GLU A 142 9.99 5.00 6.74
C GLU A 142 9.42 6.32 7.23
N HIS A 143 9.13 7.24 6.30
CA HIS A 143 8.59 8.57 6.60
C HIS A 143 9.38 9.33 7.68
N GLY A 144 10.71 9.28 7.61
CA GLY A 144 11.60 9.94 8.57
C GLY A 144 11.71 9.24 9.93
N VAL A 145 11.22 8.00 10.06
CA VAL A 145 11.30 7.21 11.30
C VAL A 145 12.19 6.00 11.09
N LEU A 146 13.18 5.83 11.96
CA LEU A 146 14.00 4.62 12.00
C LEU A 146 13.21 3.49 12.68
N VAL A 147 13.00 2.41 11.93
CA VAL A 147 12.33 1.19 12.38
C VAL A 147 13.27 0.00 12.26
N GLY A 148 13.01 -1.04 13.05
CA GLY A 148 13.61 -2.35 12.85
C GLY A 148 12.55 -3.33 12.38
N GLU A 149 12.88 -4.13 11.37
CA GLU A 149 11.96 -5.07 10.78
C GLU A 149 12.47 -6.51 10.69
N VAL A 150 11.53 -7.44 10.73
CA VAL A 150 11.74 -8.85 10.40
C VAL A 150 10.96 -9.15 9.14
N ARG A 151 11.66 -9.18 8.00
CA ARG A 151 11.08 -9.48 6.67
C ARG A 151 9.85 -8.59 6.39
N GLY A 152 10.00 -7.29 6.61
CA GLY A 152 8.94 -6.28 6.47
C GLY A 152 7.95 -6.16 7.65
N LEU A 153 8.07 -6.95 8.73
CA LEU A 153 7.31 -6.67 9.96
C LEU A 153 8.08 -5.70 10.84
N GLU A 154 7.53 -4.53 11.09
CA GLU A 154 8.07 -3.64 12.13
C GLU A 154 7.96 -4.31 13.50
N VAL A 155 9.10 -4.49 14.16
CA VAL A 155 9.25 -5.07 15.49
C VAL A 155 9.81 -4.07 16.50
N CYS A 156 10.31 -2.93 16.03
CA CYS A 156 10.65 -1.79 16.87
C CYS A 156 10.65 -0.50 16.07
N ARG A 157 10.56 0.63 16.78
CA ARG A 157 10.70 1.97 16.19
C ARG A 157 11.36 2.94 17.16
N VAL A 158 12.13 3.88 16.62
CA VAL A 158 12.70 4.98 17.40
C VAL A 158 11.68 6.11 17.51
N VAL A 159 11.49 6.62 18.71
CA VAL A 159 10.56 7.73 18.98
C VAL A 159 11.19 8.74 19.94
N ASP A 160 10.74 9.99 19.82
CA ASP A 160 10.96 11.00 20.86
C ASP A 160 9.75 11.02 21.80
N ASP A 161 10.00 10.90 23.10
CA ASP A 161 8.96 11.06 24.10
C ASP A 161 8.58 12.55 24.23
N PRO A 162 7.33 12.94 23.96
CA PRO A 162 6.94 14.35 23.95
C PRO A 162 6.90 14.99 25.35
N HIS A 163 6.88 14.20 26.42
CA HIS A 163 6.84 14.70 27.80
C HIS A 163 8.24 14.84 28.40
N THR A 164 9.13 13.87 28.14
CA THR A 164 10.48 13.88 28.70
C THR A 164 11.52 14.46 27.74
N GLY A 165 11.21 14.55 26.45
CA GLY A 165 12.15 14.95 25.40
C GLY A 165 13.25 13.91 25.13
N THR A 166 13.13 12.70 25.70
CA THR A 166 14.13 11.64 25.52
C THR A 166 13.79 10.75 24.33
N THR A 167 14.80 10.37 23.56
CA THR A 167 14.67 9.40 22.48
C THR A 167 14.83 7.99 23.00
N ARG A 168 13.97 7.08 22.54
CA ARG A 168 14.00 5.66 22.94
C ARG A 168 13.64 4.75 21.79
N LEU A 169 14.05 3.48 21.90
CA LEU A 169 13.56 2.41 21.05
C LEU A 169 12.33 1.77 21.70
N GLU A 170 11.19 1.80 21.02
CA GLU A 170 10.00 1.07 21.42
C GLU A 170 9.99 -0.29 20.71
N VAL A 171 9.97 -1.38 21.48
CA VAL A 171 10.01 -2.77 20.98
C VAL A 171 8.61 -3.39 21.08
N GLY A 172 8.15 -4.05 20.01
CA GLY A 172 6.85 -4.71 19.91
C GLY A 172 6.26 -4.66 18.48
N VAL A 173 5.36 -5.60 18.20
CA VAL A 173 4.67 -5.73 16.92
C VAL A 173 3.39 -4.88 16.92
N GLY A 174 3.49 -3.65 16.39
CA GLY A 174 2.38 -2.69 16.34
C GLY A 174 2.20 -1.86 17.62
N ALA A 175 1.32 -0.87 17.57
CA ALA A 175 1.21 0.16 18.62
C ALA A 175 0.82 -0.42 19.99
N HIS A 176 -0.20 -1.27 20.05
CA HIS A 176 -0.69 -1.85 21.30
C HIS A 176 0.30 -2.80 21.98
N ASP A 177 1.06 -3.55 21.18
CA ASP A 177 2.07 -4.46 21.71
C ASP A 177 3.24 -3.67 22.33
N ARG A 178 3.64 -2.55 21.70
CA ARG A 178 4.69 -1.67 22.23
C ARG A 178 4.29 -0.97 23.53
N GLU A 179 3.06 -0.49 23.63
CA GLU A 179 2.53 0.11 24.87
C GLU A 179 2.51 -0.92 26.01
N ALA A 180 2.03 -2.14 25.74
CA ALA A 180 2.02 -3.22 26.72
C ALA A 180 3.45 -3.64 27.12
N PHE A 181 4.38 -3.69 26.17
CA PHE A 181 5.77 -4.06 26.42
C PHE A 181 6.47 -3.06 27.35
N GLN A 182 6.28 -1.75 27.14
CA GLN A 182 6.84 -0.69 28.00
C GLN A 182 6.35 -0.79 29.46
N MET A 183 5.07 -1.13 29.66
CA MET A 183 4.51 -1.28 31.00
C MET A 183 5.05 -2.51 31.75
N LEU A 184 5.50 -3.54 31.02
CA LEU A 184 5.87 -4.85 31.57
C LEU A 184 7.37 -5.05 31.77
N HIS A 185 8.24 -4.37 31.02
CA HIS A 185 9.67 -4.72 30.93
C HIS A 185 10.63 -3.55 31.19
N GLY A 186 10.24 -2.55 32.00
CA GLY A 186 10.98 -1.29 32.20
C GLY A 186 12.48 -1.39 32.53
N ASP A 187 12.98 -2.54 33.00
CA ASP A 187 14.39 -2.78 33.36
C ASP A 187 15.18 -3.67 32.38
N VAL A 188 14.56 -4.24 31.32
CA VAL A 188 15.29 -5.10 30.37
C VAL A 188 15.97 -4.24 29.30
N PRO A 189 17.27 -4.46 28.99
CA PRO A 189 17.92 -3.82 27.85
C PRO A 189 17.12 -3.99 26.55
N ALA A 190 17.03 -2.91 25.76
CA ALA A 190 16.23 -2.88 24.54
C ALA A 190 16.70 -3.89 23.49
N ALA A 191 18.01 -4.15 23.41
CA ALA A 191 18.59 -5.14 22.49
C ALA A 191 18.12 -6.57 22.83
N ASP A 192 18.18 -6.97 24.11
CA ASP A 192 17.72 -8.30 24.55
C ASP A 192 16.22 -8.48 24.34
N SER A 193 15.46 -7.42 24.55
CA SER A 193 14.01 -7.38 24.29
C SER A 193 13.73 -7.58 22.80
N LEU A 194 14.45 -6.84 21.95
CA LEU A 194 14.31 -6.93 20.50
C LEU A 194 14.68 -8.32 19.99
N ALA A 195 15.78 -8.90 20.45
CA ALA A 195 16.21 -10.25 20.08
C ALA A 195 15.12 -11.30 20.36
N ARG A 196 14.47 -11.23 21.54
CA ARG A 196 13.34 -12.12 21.87
C ARG A 196 12.14 -11.96 20.92
N ILE A 197 11.82 -10.74 20.51
CA ILE A 197 10.74 -10.50 19.54
C ILE A 197 11.14 -11.00 18.16
N VAL A 198 12.38 -10.77 17.72
CA VAL A 198 12.90 -11.27 16.44
C VAL A 198 12.81 -12.80 16.38
N ASP A 199 13.28 -13.49 17.41
CA ASP A 199 13.22 -14.96 17.52
C ASP A 199 11.79 -15.49 17.48
N ALA A 200 10.84 -14.77 18.08
CA ALA A 200 9.43 -15.14 18.03
C ALA A 200 8.80 -14.89 16.65
N VAL A 201 9.19 -13.84 15.93
CA VAL A 201 8.58 -13.44 14.65
C VAL A 201 9.13 -14.22 13.46
N ALA A 202 10.45 -14.45 13.42
CA ALA A 202 11.15 -15.00 12.26
C ALA A 202 10.59 -16.34 11.75
N PRO A 203 10.21 -17.31 12.60
CA PRO A 203 9.63 -18.58 12.15
C PRO A 203 8.27 -18.44 11.47
N HIS A 204 7.50 -17.39 11.79
CA HIS A 204 6.20 -17.15 11.18
C HIS A 204 6.30 -16.36 9.89
N ARG A 205 7.28 -15.45 9.79
CA ARG A 205 7.52 -14.58 8.63
C ARG A 205 8.28 -15.31 7.52
N GLN A 206 7.75 -16.40 6.99
CA GLN A 206 8.36 -17.12 5.87
C GLN A 206 7.32 -17.62 4.87
N VAL A 207 7.78 -17.85 3.65
CA VAL A 207 6.97 -18.43 2.58
C VAL A 207 6.53 -19.84 2.99
N GLY A 208 5.23 -20.12 2.93
CA GLY A 208 4.69 -21.43 3.29
C GLY A 208 4.58 -21.69 4.79
N ALA A 209 4.82 -20.68 5.64
CA ALA A 209 4.52 -20.78 7.07
C ALA A 209 3.05 -21.14 7.31
N ALA A 210 2.78 -21.90 8.37
CA ALA A 210 1.42 -22.15 8.83
C ALA A 210 0.70 -20.80 9.11
N PRO A 211 -0.62 -20.71 8.91
CA PRO A 211 -1.37 -19.48 9.15
C PRO A 211 -1.15 -18.92 10.56
N HIS A 212 -0.69 -17.68 10.67
CA HIS A 212 -0.42 -17.02 11.95
C HIS A 212 -0.66 -15.50 11.84
N PRO A 213 -1.15 -14.81 12.89
CA PRO A 213 -1.34 -13.36 12.82
C PRO A 213 -0.10 -12.59 12.31
N LEU A 214 1.09 -12.95 12.80
CA LEU A 214 2.36 -12.30 12.42
C LEU A 214 2.73 -12.41 10.94
N ASN A 215 2.21 -13.40 10.20
CA ASN A 215 2.45 -13.53 8.76
C ASN A 215 1.36 -12.93 7.87
N ARG A 216 0.32 -12.37 8.49
CA ARG A 216 -0.76 -11.62 7.80
C ARG A 216 -0.63 -10.11 7.98
N LEU A 217 0.10 -9.65 8.99
CA LEU A 217 0.38 -8.24 9.23
C LEU A 217 1.42 -7.70 8.23
N GLY A 218 1.25 -6.43 7.82
CA GLY A 218 2.22 -5.75 6.94
C GLY A 218 2.47 -6.51 5.63
N ALA A 219 1.39 -6.97 4.97
CA ALA A 219 1.49 -7.77 3.74
C ALA A 219 2.26 -7.04 2.63
N GLU A 220 2.04 -5.74 2.46
CA GLU A 220 2.75 -4.92 1.47
C GLU A 220 4.26 -4.90 1.74
N ARG A 221 4.67 -4.71 3.00
CA ARG A 221 6.07 -4.77 3.42
C ARG A 221 6.67 -6.18 3.27
N PHE A 222 5.87 -7.24 3.43
CA PHE A 222 6.32 -8.61 3.15
C PHE A 222 6.62 -8.82 1.67
N VAL A 223 5.72 -8.34 0.80
CA VAL A 223 5.89 -8.40 -0.65
C VAL A 223 7.12 -7.60 -1.06
N ARG A 224 7.30 -6.38 -0.51
CA ARG A 224 8.51 -5.57 -0.70
C ARG A 224 9.77 -6.35 -0.34
N TRP A 225 9.84 -6.89 0.89
CA TRP A 225 10.99 -7.69 1.33
C TRP A 225 11.26 -8.84 0.36
N ARG A 226 10.22 -9.56 -0.04
CA ARG A 226 10.37 -10.72 -0.93
C ARG A 226 10.88 -10.35 -2.33
N VAL A 227 10.41 -9.23 -2.89
CA VAL A 227 10.88 -8.73 -4.19
C VAL A 227 12.31 -8.20 -4.10
N VAL A 228 12.71 -7.60 -2.97
CA VAL A 228 14.10 -7.15 -2.75
C VAL A 228 15.05 -8.35 -2.55
N ASP A 229 14.61 -9.36 -1.79
CA ASP A 229 15.37 -10.59 -1.50
C ASP A 229 15.54 -11.48 -2.74
N ASP A 230 14.49 -11.61 -3.55
CA ASP A 230 14.51 -12.33 -4.83
C ASP A 230 13.77 -11.55 -5.92
N PRO A 231 14.45 -10.61 -6.61
CA PRO A 231 13.87 -9.82 -7.70
C PRO A 231 13.38 -10.66 -8.88
N SER A 232 13.91 -11.88 -9.04
CA SER A 232 13.60 -12.74 -10.18
C SER A 232 12.14 -13.23 -10.19
N ILE A 233 11.47 -13.25 -9.03
CA ILE A 233 10.06 -13.64 -8.92
C ILE A 233 9.10 -12.73 -9.70
N VAL A 234 9.55 -11.51 -10.01
CA VAL A 234 8.82 -10.53 -10.85
C VAL A 234 9.58 -10.23 -12.15
N GLY A 235 10.59 -11.03 -12.51
CA GLY A 235 11.37 -10.87 -13.73
C GLY A 235 12.34 -9.68 -13.71
N LEU A 236 12.75 -9.23 -12.52
CA LEU A 236 13.76 -8.18 -12.36
C LEU A 236 15.12 -8.80 -12.01
N ASP A 237 16.21 -8.12 -12.39
CA ASP A 237 17.57 -8.51 -11.99
C ASP A 237 17.92 -7.99 -10.59
N THR A 238 17.43 -6.80 -10.25
CA THR A 238 17.68 -6.12 -8.98
C THR A 238 16.46 -5.33 -8.55
N ALA A 239 16.22 -5.26 -7.24
CA ALA A 239 15.22 -4.38 -6.66
C ALA A 239 15.75 -3.75 -5.38
N VAL A 240 15.46 -2.46 -5.18
CA VAL A 240 15.82 -1.72 -3.97
C VAL A 240 14.61 -0.94 -3.48
N SER A 241 14.44 -0.85 -2.16
CA SER A 241 13.45 0.04 -1.58
C SER A 241 13.98 1.47 -1.59
N VAL A 242 13.14 2.41 -2.00
CA VAL A 242 13.41 3.85 -1.92
C VAL A 242 12.36 4.51 -1.04
N ALA A 243 12.77 5.49 -0.23
CA ALA A 243 11.81 6.35 0.44
C ALA A 243 11.00 7.11 -0.62
N PRO A 244 9.69 7.34 -0.41
CA PRO A 244 8.94 8.27 -1.24
C PRO A 244 9.59 9.64 -1.15
#